data_AF-A0A7K1Y877-F1
#
_entry.id   AF-A0A7K1Y877-F1
#
_cell.length_a   1.000
_cell.length_b   1.000
_cell.length_c   1.000
_cell.angle_alpha   90.00
_cell.angle_beta   90.00
_cell.angle_gamma   90.00
#
_symmetry.space_group_name_H-M   'P 1'
#
loop_
_entity.id
_entity.type
_entity.pdbx_description
1 polymer ?
#
loop_
_entity_poly.entity_id
_entity_poly.type
_entity_poly.pdbx_seq_one_letter_code
_entity_poly.pdbx_strand_id
1 'polypeptide(L)'
;MTLQKIIYAFLFVLVSHAAFSQDSVSTKSIKDYYQKEVKVYGTVSGAKYLEQAGITLINIDGTYPDNALTVVIKGDDRKKFNPSPEIAYINAKIMVTGTITVYKDKPQIVVTDPKQIRVIP
;
A
#
# COMPACT_ATOMS: atom_id res chain seq x y z
N MET A 1 -40.83 31.46 3.63
CA MET A 1 -39.44 31.30 3.15
C MET A 1 -39.51 31.11 1.64
N THR A 2 -38.92 31.98 0.82
CA THR A 2 -39.09 31.94 -0.64
C THR A 2 -38.46 30.68 -1.23
N LEU A 3 -39.08 30.09 -2.26
CA LEU A 3 -38.68 28.82 -2.91
C LEU A 3 -37.19 28.78 -3.27
N GLN A 4 -36.63 29.92 -3.61
CA GLN A 4 -35.21 30.12 -3.91
C GLN A 4 -34.28 29.79 -2.72
N LYS A 5 -34.68 30.08 -1.49
CA LYS A 5 -33.90 29.77 -0.27
C LYS A 5 -33.92 28.27 0.07
N ILE A 6 -34.96 27.55 -0.33
CA ILE A 6 -35.08 26.09 -0.15
C ILE A 6 -34.15 25.35 -1.11
N ILE A 7 -34.01 25.86 -2.35
CA ILE A 7 -33.11 25.28 -3.37
C ILE A 7 -31.64 25.39 -2.93
N TYR A 8 -31.22 26.55 -2.38
CA TYR A 8 -29.86 26.70 -1.87
C TYR A 8 -29.59 25.85 -0.61
N ALA A 9 -30.61 25.65 0.24
CA ALA A 9 -30.49 24.75 1.39
C ALA A 9 -30.34 23.28 0.97
N PHE A 10 -30.95 22.86 -0.15
CA PHE A 10 -30.80 21.51 -0.70
C PHE A 10 -29.47 21.30 -1.43
N LEU A 11 -28.96 22.32 -2.13
CA LEU A 11 -27.67 22.24 -2.83
C LEU A 11 -26.47 22.12 -1.86
N PHE A 12 -26.59 22.65 -0.64
CA PHE A 12 -25.52 22.60 0.36
C PHE A 12 -25.39 21.22 1.05
N VAL A 13 -26.41 20.36 0.96
CA VAL A 13 -26.45 19.04 1.63
C VAL A 13 -25.81 17.92 0.79
N LEU A 14 -25.60 18.11 -0.52
CA LEU A 14 -25.06 17.06 -1.40
C LEU A 14 -23.53 17.01 -1.50
N VAL A 15 -22.79 17.89 -0.80
CA VAL A 15 -21.30 17.92 -0.82
C VAL A 15 -20.72 17.24 0.43
N SER A 16 -21.49 16.39 1.11
CA SER A 16 -21.05 15.74 2.33
C SER A 16 -20.52 14.32 2.06
N HIS A 17 -19.19 14.26 1.98
CA HIS A 17 -18.32 13.14 2.37
C HIS A 17 -18.23 11.92 1.43
N ALA A 18 -17.43 12.04 0.36
CA ALA A 18 -16.52 10.95 0.01
C ALA A 18 -15.37 10.92 1.05
N ALA A 19 -15.70 10.52 2.29
CA ALA A 19 -14.69 10.20 3.26
C ALA A 19 -14.05 8.88 2.81
N PHE A 20 -12.94 8.96 2.09
CA PHE A 20 -12.06 7.81 1.87
C PHE A 20 -11.49 7.39 3.22
N SER A 21 -12.26 6.65 4.01
CA SER A 21 -11.73 5.78 5.03
C SER A 21 -10.96 4.70 4.30
N GLN A 22 -9.68 4.96 3.98
CA GLN A 22 -8.81 3.92 3.48
C GLN A 22 -8.59 2.92 4.61
N ASP A 23 -9.26 1.77 4.52
CA ASP A 23 -9.17 0.71 5.51
C ASP A 23 -7.71 0.32 5.75
N SER A 24 -7.31 0.38 7.02
CA SER A 24 -6.06 -0.21 7.48
C SER A 24 -6.27 -1.72 7.65
N VAL A 25 -5.55 -2.51 6.85
CA VAL A 25 -5.69 -3.95 6.78
C VAL A 25 -4.45 -4.61 7.39
N SER A 26 -4.68 -5.62 8.24
CA SER A 26 -3.62 -6.51 8.71
C SER A 26 -3.28 -7.53 7.63
N THR A 27 -2.02 -7.92 7.52
CA THR A 27 -1.59 -9.04 6.66
C THR A 27 -2.38 -10.34 6.89
N LYS A 28 -2.92 -10.56 8.09
CA LYS A 28 -3.74 -11.74 8.43
C LYS A 28 -5.05 -11.82 7.63
N SER A 29 -5.66 -10.70 7.27
CA SER A 29 -6.93 -10.63 6.53
C SER A 29 -6.73 -10.18 5.07
N ILE A 30 -5.49 -10.16 4.57
CA ILE A 30 -5.17 -9.57 3.27
C ILE A 30 -5.93 -10.20 2.08
N LYS A 31 -6.33 -11.47 2.22
CA LYS A 31 -7.09 -12.22 1.20
C LYS A 31 -8.49 -11.64 0.96
N ASP A 32 -9.08 -10.98 1.96
CA ASP A 32 -10.42 -10.38 1.87
C ASP A 32 -10.42 -9.04 1.11
N TYR A 33 -9.23 -8.56 0.74
CA TYR A 33 -8.99 -7.25 0.13
C TYR A 33 -8.30 -7.34 -1.24
N TYR A 34 -8.32 -8.51 -1.88
CA TYR A 34 -7.84 -8.64 -3.25
C TYR A 34 -8.55 -7.64 -4.19
N GLN A 35 -7.76 -7.04 -5.08
CA GLN A 35 -8.15 -6.00 -6.03
C GLN A 35 -8.64 -4.69 -5.39
N LYS A 36 -8.46 -4.50 -4.08
CA LYS A 36 -8.76 -3.24 -3.39
C LYS A 36 -7.48 -2.47 -3.08
N GLU A 37 -7.55 -1.15 -3.19
CA GLU A 37 -6.52 -0.25 -2.70
C GLU A 37 -6.71 -0.02 -1.20
N VAL A 38 -5.72 -0.41 -0.40
CA VAL A 38 -5.77 -0.35 1.07
C VAL A 38 -4.41 0.04 1.66
N LYS A 39 -4.39 0.30 2.97
CA LYS A 39 -3.15 0.47 3.75
C LYS A 39 -2.85 -0.82 4.50
N VAL A 40 -1.77 -1.50 4.16
CA VAL A 40 -1.35 -2.73 4.85
C VAL A 40 -0.24 -2.41 5.85
N TYR A 41 -0.41 -2.88 7.09
CA TYR A 41 0.59 -2.75 8.15
C TYR A 41 1.30 -4.09 8.34
N GLY A 42 2.62 -4.04 8.51
CA GLY A 42 3.41 -5.23 8.82
C GLY A 42 4.89 -4.93 9.04
N THR A 43 5.64 -5.97 9.36
CA THR A 43 7.09 -5.91 9.59
C THR A 43 7.84 -6.41 8.38
N VAL A 44 8.84 -5.68 7.92
CA VAL A 44 9.74 -6.16 6.86
C VAL A 44 10.64 -7.25 7.41
N SER A 45 10.37 -8.49 7.03
CA SER A 45 11.16 -9.66 7.44
C SER A 45 12.27 -10.01 6.44
N GLY A 46 12.24 -9.44 5.24
CA GLY A 46 13.33 -9.58 4.28
C GLY A 46 13.19 -8.59 3.13
N ALA A 47 14.31 -8.14 2.57
CA ALA A 47 14.31 -7.28 1.40
C ALA A 47 15.50 -7.61 0.52
N LYS A 48 15.29 -7.71 -0.80
CA LYS A 48 16.33 -8.11 -1.74
C LYS A 48 16.17 -7.40 -3.08
N TYR A 49 17.27 -6.84 -3.56
CA TYR A 49 17.38 -6.39 -4.95
C TYR A 49 17.81 -7.57 -5.84
N LEU A 50 17.07 -7.82 -6.91
CA LEU A 50 17.36 -8.83 -7.92
C LEU A 50 17.94 -8.14 -9.15
N GLU A 51 19.26 -7.99 -9.17
CA GLU A 51 19.99 -7.22 -10.20
C GLU A 51 19.63 -7.61 -11.63
N GLN A 52 19.56 -8.92 -11.92
CA GLN A 52 19.24 -9.44 -13.25
C GLN A 52 17.85 -9.01 -13.76
N ALA A 53 16.90 -8.83 -12.85
CA ALA A 53 15.53 -8.43 -13.18
C ALA A 53 15.29 -6.93 -12.96
N GLY A 54 16.24 -6.22 -12.33
CA GLY A 54 16.08 -4.83 -11.95
C GLY A 54 14.91 -4.58 -10.99
N ILE A 55 14.53 -5.56 -10.15
CA ILE A 55 13.41 -5.42 -9.21
C ILE A 55 13.87 -5.57 -7.77
N THR A 56 13.26 -4.81 -6.86
CA THR A 56 13.39 -5.04 -5.42
C THR A 56 12.12 -5.73 -4.90
N LEU A 57 12.31 -6.79 -4.13
CA LEU A 57 11.26 -7.53 -3.43
C LEU A 57 11.41 -7.33 -1.93
N ILE A 58 10.33 -6.96 -1.25
CA ILE A 58 10.27 -6.78 0.20
C ILE A 58 9.19 -7.72 0.75
N ASN A 59 9.58 -8.61 1.64
CA ASN A 59 8.72 -9.59 2.29
C ASN A 59 8.21 -9.02 3.61
N ILE A 60 6.88 -9.04 3.78
CA ILE A 60 6.19 -8.53 4.97
C ILE A 60 5.62 -9.68 5.78
N ASP A 61 5.81 -9.62 7.10
CA ASP A 61 5.34 -10.58 8.10
C ASP A 61 5.68 -12.04 7.71
N GLY A 62 6.98 -12.31 7.56
CA GLY A 62 7.53 -13.61 7.18
C GLY A 62 8.56 -13.51 6.06
N THR A 63 9.45 -14.49 5.98
CA THR A 63 10.43 -14.61 4.88
C THR A 63 9.88 -15.47 3.76
N TYR A 64 10.30 -15.21 2.52
CA TYR A 64 9.98 -16.12 1.40
C TYR A 64 10.38 -17.58 1.74
N PRO A 65 9.54 -18.58 1.43
CA PRO A 65 8.26 -18.48 0.71
C PRO A 65 7.03 -18.20 1.60
N ASP A 66 7.17 -18.11 2.90
CA ASP A 66 6.06 -18.05 3.87
C ASP A 66 5.65 -16.63 4.27
N ASN A 67 6.11 -15.62 3.52
CA ASN A 67 5.74 -14.23 3.75
C ASN A 67 4.27 -13.96 3.45
N ALA A 68 3.63 -13.14 4.28
CA ALA A 68 2.20 -12.85 4.15
C ALA A 68 1.88 -11.89 3.00
N LEU A 69 2.82 -11.01 2.64
CA LEU A 69 2.70 -10.07 1.52
C LEU A 69 4.09 -9.80 0.91
N THR A 70 4.13 -9.61 -0.41
CA THR A 70 5.33 -9.12 -1.11
C THR A 70 5.11 -7.69 -1.63
N VAL A 71 5.96 -6.74 -1.26
CA VAL A 71 6.01 -5.44 -1.93
C VAL A 71 7.02 -5.52 -3.07
N VAL A 72 6.60 -5.15 -4.27
CA VAL A 72 7.40 -5.19 -5.49
C VAL A 72 7.69 -3.77 -5.95
N ILE A 73 8.97 -3.43 -6.10
CA ILE A 73 9.42 -2.14 -6.63
C ILE A 73 10.20 -2.41 -7.92
N LYS A 74 9.68 -1.93 -9.06
CA LYS A 74 10.32 -2.10 -10.37
C LYS A 74 11.50 -1.15 -10.52
N GLY A 75 12.43 -1.46 -11.43
CA GLY A 75 13.67 -0.70 -11.60
C GLY A 75 13.46 0.78 -11.87
N ASP A 76 12.46 1.12 -12.69
CA ASP A 76 12.11 2.51 -12.99
C ASP A 76 11.56 3.28 -11.77
N ASP A 77 11.01 2.59 -10.80
CA ASP A 77 10.53 3.22 -9.56
C ASP A 77 11.58 3.19 -8.47
N ARG A 78 12.43 2.16 -8.45
CA ARG A 78 13.53 1.98 -7.48
C ARG A 78 14.45 3.19 -7.44
N LYS A 79 14.72 3.83 -8.59
CA LYS A 79 15.55 5.04 -8.69
C LYS A 79 15.02 6.24 -7.89
N LYS A 80 13.75 6.22 -7.45
CA LYS A 80 13.15 7.25 -6.60
C LYS A 80 13.46 7.06 -5.10
N PHE A 81 14.02 5.92 -4.71
CA PHE A 81 14.29 5.58 -3.31
C PHE A 81 15.73 5.89 -2.95
N ASN A 82 15.92 6.70 -1.90
CA ASN A 82 17.22 6.98 -1.31
C ASN A 82 17.08 7.09 0.22
N PRO A 83 17.70 6.22 1.03
CA PRO A 83 18.51 5.06 0.64
C PRO A 83 17.72 3.98 -0.11
N SER A 84 18.40 2.98 -0.67
CA SER A 84 17.73 1.92 -1.43
C SER A 84 16.73 1.14 -0.56
N PRO A 85 15.63 0.61 -1.12
CA PRO A 85 14.53 0.07 -0.30
C PRO A 85 14.96 -1.07 0.62
N GLU A 86 15.85 -1.94 0.14
CA GLU A 86 16.37 -3.07 0.92
C GLU A 86 17.23 -2.67 2.11
N ILE A 87 17.79 -1.45 2.11
CA ILE A 87 18.52 -0.88 3.25
C ILE A 87 17.56 -0.05 4.12
N ALA A 88 16.69 0.74 3.48
CA ALA A 88 15.80 1.68 4.15
C ALA A 88 14.77 1.01 5.07
N TYR A 89 14.27 -0.16 4.68
CA TYR A 89 13.10 -0.76 5.32
C TYR A 89 13.37 -2.10 6.01
N ILE A 90 14.57 -2.69 5.89
CA ILE A 90 14.85 -3.97 6.53
C ILE A 90 14.59 -3.90 8.04
N ASN A 91 13.87 -4.89 8.59
CA ASN A 91 13.42 -4.96 9.99
C ASN A 91 12.50 -3.82 10.46
N ALA A 92 12.14 -2.88 9.59
CA ALA A 92 11.22 -1.81 9.95
C ALA A 92 9.78 -2.33 10.01
N LYS A 93 8.99 -1.75 10.92
CA LYS A 93 7.53 -1.78 10.78
C LYS A 93 7.13 -0.72 9.76
N ILE A 94 6.29 -1.10 8.81
CA ILE A 94 5.85 -0.21 7.75
C ILE A 94 4.34 -0.26 7.56
N MET A 95 3.82 0.81 6.97
CA MET A 95 2.52 0.89 6.34
C MET A 95 2.76 1.06 4.84
N VAL A 96 2.23 0.13 4.04
CA VAL A 96 2.28 0.21 2.57
C VAL A 96 0.89 0.47 2.01
N THR A 97 0.78 1.44 1.10
CA THR A 97 -0.49 1.79 0.43
C THR A 97 -0.46 1.32 -1.02
N GLY A 98 -1.48 0.58 -1.43
CA GLY A 98 -1.65 0.20 -2.83
C GLY A 98 -2.67 -0.91 -3.02
N THR A 99 -2.86 -1.31 -4.28
CA THR A 99 -3.77 -2.39 -4.65
C THR A 99 -3.17 -3.75 -4.36
N ILE A 100 -3.88 -4.59 -3.61
CA ILE A 100 -3.48 -5.98 -3.38
C ILE A 100 -3.81 -6.80 -4.63
N THR A 101 -2.79 -7.34 -5.28
CA THR A 101 -2.91 -8.24 -6.44
C THR A 101 -2.34 -9.61 -6.09
N VAL A 102 -2.63 -10.63 -6.89
CA VAL A 102 -2.09 -11.98 -6.71
C VAL A 102 -1.15 -12.31 -7.85
N TYR A 103 0.03 -12.81 -7.52
CA TYR A 103 1.00 -13.34 -8.47
C TYR A 103 1.51 -14.69 -7.98
N LYS A 104 1.34 -15.73 -8.80
CA LYS A 104 1.67 -17.13 -8.44
C LYS A 104 1.09 -17.52 -7.07
N ASP A 105 -0.20 -17.26 -6.90
CA ASP A 105 -0.98 -17.55 -5.68
C ASP A 105 -0.53 -16.83 -4.40
N LYS A 106 0.36 -15.83 -4.53
CA LYS A 106 0.84 -15.01 -3.43
C LYS A 106 0.38 -13.56 -3.57
N PRO A 107 -0.09 -12.93 -2.48
CA PRO A 107 -0.47 -11.52 -2.50
C PRO A 107 0.75 -10.62 -2.66
N GLN A 108 0.58 -9.56 -3.44
CA GLN A 108 1.60 -8.54 -3.64
C GLN A 108 0.99 -7.14 -3.78
N ILE A 109 1.80 -6.13 -3.49
CA ILE A 109 1.53 -4.72 -3.81
C ILE A 109 2.70 -4.20 -4.65
N VAL A 110 2.40 -3.63 -5.81
CA VAL A 110 3.40 -2.92 -6.61
C VAL A 110 3.47 -1.48 -6.15
N VAL A 111 4.66 -1.04 -5.74
CA VAL A 111 4.92 0.33 -5.30
C VAL A 111 5.70 1.07 -6.38
N THR A 112 5.23 2.27 -6.69
CA THR A 112 5.79 3.14 -7.74
C THR A 112 6.32 4.47 -7.20
N ASP A 113 5.97 4.85 -5.97
CA ASP A 113 6.45 6.06 -5.31
C ASP A 113 6.81 5.77 -3.84
N PRO A 114 7.94 6.30 -3.31
CA PRO A 114 8.32 6.12 -1.91
C PRO A 114 7.25 6.55 -0.91
N LYS A 115 6.38 7.51 -1.24
CA LYS A 115 5.27 7.97 -0.38
C LYS A 115 4.25 6.88 -0.08
N GLN A 116 4.20 5.81 -0.88
CA GLN A 116 3.36 4.65 -0.61
C GLN A 116 3.86 3.81 0.56
N ILE A 117 5.12 3.97 0.98
CA ILE A 117 5.72 3.25 2.12
C ILE A 117 6.04 4.26 3.21
N ARG A 118 5.42 4.07 4.38
CA ARG A 118 5.71 4.86 5.57
C ARG A 118 6.24 3.95 6.67
N VAL A 119 7.42 4.25 7.19
CA VAL A 119 7.94 3.62 8.41
C VAL A 119 7.09 4.09 9.59
N ILE A 120 6.65 3.15 10.41
CA ILE A 120 5.89 3.42 11.64
C ILE A 120 6.79 3.14 12.86
N PRO A 121 6.70 3.98 13.91
CA PRO A 121 7.46 3.79 15.14
C PRO A 121 7.04 2.53 15.92
#